data_AF-A0A8K0G6V3-F1
#
_entry.id   AF-A0A8K0G6V3-F1
#
_cell.length_a   1.000
_cell.length_b   1.000
_cell.length_c   1.000
_cell.angle_alpha   90.00
_cell.angle_beta   90.00
_cell.angle_gamma   90.00
#
_symmetry.space_group_name_H-M   'P 1'
#
loop_
_entity.id
_entity.type
_entity.pdbx_description
1 polymer ?
#
loop_
_entity_poly.entity_id
_entity_poly.type
_entity_poly.pdbx_seq_one_letter_code
_entity_poly.pdbx_strand_id
1 'polypeptide(L)'
;MMSWAHKQVQVLIDSYQQWPCVYAVRNPLYKNKHARKRAFQAIESAIKTVRPHTSIAEIKSKFQGLKTNFLIEYKKVESSKTTGTGEDD
;
A
#
# COMPACT_ATOMS: atom_id res chain seq x y z
N MET A 1 3.27 10.62 -15.40
CA MET A 1 3.22 9.98 -14.06
C MET A 1 4.53 10.31 -13.35
N MET A 2 4.50 10.95 -12.18
CA MET A 2 5.75 11.16 -11.45
C MET A 2 6.28 9.81 -10.96
N SER A 3 7.51 9.46 -11.35
CA SER A 3 8.17 8.24 -10.90
C SER A 3 8.49 8.34 -9.41
N TRP A 4 8.32 7.22 -8.70
CA TRP A 4 8.69 7.09 -7.29
C TRP A 4 9.98 6.27 -7.22
N ALA A 5 11.00 6.80 -6.57
CA ALA A 5 12.25 6.08 -6.34
C ALA A 5 12.04 4.93 -5.33
N HIS A 6 12.89 3.90 -5.39
CA HIS A 6 12.80 2.74 -4.50
C HIS A 6 12.75 3.15 -3.01
N LYS A 7 13.65 4.04 -2.59
CA LYS A 7 13.69 4.57 -1.21
C LYS A 7 12.38 5.24 -0.80
N GLN A 8 11.72 5.98 -1.71
CA GLN A 8 10.44 6.65 -1.44
C GLN A 8 9.31 5.63 -1.26
N VAL A 9 9.33 4.56 -2.07
CA VAL A 9 8.35 3.46 -1.96
C VAL A 9 8.57 2.68 -0.65
N GLN A 10 9.82 2.43 -0.26
CA GLN A 10 10.13 1.75 0.99
C GLN A 10 9.61 2.55 2.20
N VAL A 11 9.94 3.85 2.29
CA VAL A 11 9.42 4.73 3.34
C VAL A 11 7.90 4.76 3.36
N LEU A 12 7.25 4.73 2.18
CA LEU A 12 5.79 4.68 2.08
C LEU A 12 5.22 3.40 2.69
N ILE A 13 5.79 2.24 2.36
CA ILE A 13 5.36 0.94 2.88
C ILE A 13 5.56 0.90 4.40
N ASP A 14 6.76 1.25 4.87
CA ASP A 14 7.12 1.24 6.29
C ASP A 14 6.22 2.19 7.11
N SER A 15 5.88 3.35 6.55
CA SER A 15 4.96 4.30 7.18
C SER A 15 3.55 3.73 7.24
N TYR A 16 3.06 3.10 6.18
CA TYR A 16 1.72 2.49 6.18
C TYR A 16 1.60 1.35 7.20
N GLN A 17 2.63 0.50 7.33
CA GLN A 17 2.63 -0.62 8.29
C GLN A 17 2.41 -0.16 9.74
N GLN A 18 2.89 1.03 10.10
CA GLN A 18 2.69 1.61 11.44
C GLN A 18 1.25 2.09 11.69
N TRP A 19 0.46 2.30 10.64
CA TRP A 19 -0.89 2.87 10.73
C TRP A 19 -1.96 1.94 10.15
N PRO A 20 -2.25 0.78 10.77
CA PRO A 20 -3.24 -0.16 10.26
C PRO A 20 -4.64 0.44 10.07
N CYS A 21 -4.98 1.51 10.81
CA CYS A 21 -6.24 2.22 10.66
C CYS A 21 -6.46 2.84 9.26
N VAL A 22 -5.42 2.97 8.42
CA VAL A 22 -5.59 3.53 7.06
C VAL A 22 -5.91 2.49 5.98
N TYR A 23 -5.62 1.20 6.21
CA TYR A 23 -5.78 0.14 5.20
C TYR A 23 -6.47 -1.13 5.71
N ALA A 24 -6.42 -1.42 7.01
CA ALA A 24 -6.99 -2.62 7.59
C ALA A 24 -8.44 -2.36 8.03
N VAL A 25 -9.40 -2.86 7.24
CA VAL A 25 -10.85 -2.67 7.49
C VAL A 25 -11.30 -3.22 8.85
N ARG A 26 -10.62 -4.27 9.34
CA ARG A 26 -10.88 -4.90 10.65
C ARG A 26 -10.32 -4.09 11.82
N ASN A 27 -9.51 -3.06 11.57
CA ASN A 27 -8.98 -2.22 12.64
C ASN A 27 -10.11 -1.38 13.27
N PRO A 28 -10.26 -1.33 14.61
CA PRO A 28 -11.31 -0.55 15.26
C PRO A 28 -11.33 0.94 14.87
N LEU A 29 -10.15 1.51 14.57
CA LEU A 29 -10.00 2.91 14.19
C LEU A 29 -10.20 3.16 12.69
N TYR A 30 -10.46 2.13 11.87
CA TYR A 30 -10.65 2.28 10.43
C TYR A 30 -11.85 3.16 10.07
N LYS A 31 -12.92 3.14 10.87
CA LYS A 31 -14.09 4.03 10.67
C LYS A 31 -13.90 5.40 11.33
N ASN A 32 -12.88 5.58 12.17
CA ASN A 32 -12.62 6.84 12.85
C ASN A 32 -11.92 7.84 11.92
N LYS A 33 -12.68 8.83 11.43
CA LYS A 33 -12.20 9.86 10.50
C LYS A 33 -11.03 10.67 11.08
N HIS A 34 -11.05 10.99 12.38
CA HIS A 34 -10.00 11.77 13.02
C HIS A 34 -8.70 10.97 13.16
N ALA A 35 -8.80 9.71 13.59
CA ALA A 35 -7.64 8.81 13.68
C ALA A 35 -6.98 8.62 12.31
N ARG A 36 -7.78 8.40 11.26
CA ARG A 36 -7.27 8.27 9.89
C ARG A 36 -6.64 9.55 9.36
N LYS A 37 -7.23 10.72 9.65
CA LYS A 37 -6.65 12.01 9.26
C LYS A 37 -5.26 12.18 9.90
N ARG A 38 -5.13 11.92 11.20
CA ARG A 38 -3.84 12.00 11.92
C ARG A 38 -2.82 11.02 11.35
N ALA A 39 -3.22 9.77 11.08
CA ALA A 39 -2.34 8.79 10.46
C ALA A 39 -1.84 9.23 9.08
N PHE A 40 -2.72 9.75 8.21
CA PHE A 40 -2.29 10.28 6.91
C PHE A 40 -1.36 11.49 7.02
N GLN A 41 -1.56 12.36 8.00
CA GLN A 41 -0.64 13.48 8.28
C GLN A 41 0.74 12.97 8.72
N ALA A 42 0.79 11.94 9.56
CA ALA A 42 2.05 11.31 9.97
C ALA A 42 2.78 10.67 8.77
N ILE A 43 2.06 9.93 7.93
CA ILE A 43 2.60 9.34 6.69
C ILE A 43 3.11 10.43 5.75
N GLU A 44 2.35 11.52 5.58
CA GLU A 44 2.77 12.65 4.74
C GLU A 44 4.06 13.29 5.26
N SER A 45 4.16 13.51 6.57
CA SER A 45 5.38 14.05 7.20
C SER A 45 6.59 13.15 6.95
N ALA A 46 6.45 11.83 7.13
CA ALA A 46 7.51 10.87 6.85
C ALA A 46 7.94 10.90 5.38
N ILE A 47 6.99 10.95 4.45
CA ILE A 47 7.30 10.99 3.01
C ILE A 47 7.95 12.31 2.59
N LYS A 48 7.53 13.43 3.19
CA LYS A 48 8.12 14.74 2.90
C LYS A 48 9.62 14.82 3.21
N THR A 49 10.15 13.95 4.08
CA THR A 49 11.60 13.83 4.31
C THR A 49 12.38 13.33 3.09
N VAL A 50 11.75 12.54 2.22
CA VAL A 50 12.37 11.94 1.01
C VAL A 50 11.75 12.44 -0.30
N ARG A 51 10.61 13.14 -0.21
CA ARG A 51 9.85 13.67 -1.34
C ARG A 51 8.98 14.87 -0.89
N PRO A 52 9.55 16.09 -0.78
CA PRO A 52 8.92 17.25 -0.13
C PRO A 52 7.57 17.70 -0.72
N HIS A 53 7.36 17.55 -2.03
CA HIS A 53 6.17 18.05 -2.73
C HIS A 53 5.06 17.00 -2.87
N THR A 54 4.98 16.04 -1.94
CA THR A 54 3.98 14.96 -2.02
C THR A 54 2.71 15.31 -1.26
N SER A 55 1.57 15.19 -1.91
CA SER A 55 0.25 15.35 -1.31
C SER A 55 -0.32 14.03 -0.78
N ILE A 56 -1.21 14.08 0.23
CA ILE A 56 -1.98 12.90 0.70
C ILE A 56 -2.70 12.16 -0.44
N ALA A 57 -3.19 12.88 -1.46
CA ALA A 57 -3.84 12.27 -2.62
C ALA A 57 -2.88 11.36 -3.42
N GLU A 58 -1.66 11.83 -3.66
CA GLU A 58 -0.62 11.05 -4.34
C GLU A 58 -0.17 9.85 -3.51
N ILE A 59 -0.02 10.02 -2.20
CA ILE A 59 0.29 8.95 -1.25
C ILE A 59 -0.75 7.83 -1.34
N LYS A 60 -2.04 8.19 -1.27
CA LYS A 60 -3.15 7.23 -1.40
C LYS A 60 -3.14 6.53 -2.75
N SER A 61 -3.01 7.30 -3.83
CA SER A 61 -2.99 6.76 -5.20
C SER A 61 -1.84 5.78 -5.39
N LYS A 62 -0.63 6.15 -4.95
CA LYS A 62 0.56 5.29 -5.05
C LYS A 62 0.40 4.00 -4.25
N PHE A 63 -0.07 4.09 -3.01
CA PHE A 63 -0.28 2.91 -2.17
C PHE A 63 -1.34 1.97 -2.75
N GLN A 64 -2.45 2.51 -3.28
CA GLN A 64 -3.45 1.68 -3.96
C GLN A 64 -2.86 1.00 -5.21
N GLY A 65 -2.06 1.72 -6.00
CA GLY A 65 -1.35 1.13 -7.14
C GLY A 65 -0.44 -0.04 -6.71
N LEU A 66 0.36 0.14 -5.66
CA LEU A 66 1.23 -0.91 -5.12
C LEU A 66 0.44 -2.14 -4.67
N LYS A 67 -0.64 -1.91 -3.91
CA LYS A 67 -1.52 -2.98 -3.42
C LYS A 67 -2.16 -3.76 -4.56
N THR A 68 -2.68 -3.07 -5.58
CA THR A 68 -3.30 -3.70 -6.74
C THR A 68 -2.29 -4.52 -7.53
N ASN A 69 -1.12 -3.97 -7.83
CA ASN A 69 -0.07 -4.72 -8.54
C ASN A 69 0.37 -5.96 -7.75
N PHE A 70 0.59 -5.81 -6.44
CA PHE A 70 0.92 -6.95 -5.58
C PHE A 70 -0.17 -8.03 -5.62
N LEU A 71 -1.44 -7.65 -5.49
CA LEU A 71 -2.55 -8.62 -5.51
C LEU A 71 -2.70 -9.30 -6.87
N ILE A 72 -2.45 -8.60 -7.97
CA ILE A 72 -2.47 -9.18 -9.31
C ILE A 72 -1.36 -10.21 -9.46
N GLU A 73 -0.12 -9.85 -9.14
CA GLU A 73 1.02 -10.77 -9.23
C GLU A 73 0.88 -11.95 -8.27
N TYR A 74 0.42 -11.70 -7.04
CA TYR A 74 0.10 -12.75 -6.07
C TYR A 74 -0.92 -13.76 -6.66
N LYS A 75 -2.02 -13.28 -7.23
CA LYS A 75 -3.04 -14.15 -7.84
C LYS A 75 -2.49 -14.97 -9.01
N LYS A 76 -1.64 -14.39 -9.86
CA LYS A 76 -0.98 -15.13 -10.95
C LYS A 76 -0.15 -16.28 -10.39
N VAL A 77 0.70 -15.99 -9.42
CA VAL A 77 1.56 -16.99 -8.76
C VAL A 77 0.72 -18.09 -8.11
N GLU A 78 -0.35 -17.73 -7.39
CA GLU A 78 -1.24 -18.73 -6.77
C GLU A 78 -1.96 -19.58 -7.82
N SER A 79 -2.44 -18.98 -8.92
CA SER A 79 -3.06 -19.75 -10.00
C SER A 79 -2.07 -20.72 -10.65
N SER A 80 -0.82 -20.32 -10.86
CA SER A 80 0.23 -21.19 -11.41
C SER A 80 0.58 -22.36 -10.49
N LYS A 81 0.43 -22.21 -9.17
CA LYS A 81 0.60 -23.32 -8.22
C LYS A 81 -0.56 -24.31 -8.26
N THR A 82 -1.78 -23.83 -8.53
CA THR A 82 -2.99 -24.67 -8.54
C THR A 82 -3.16 -25.45 -9.85
N THR A 83 -2.59 -25.00 -10.96
CA THR A 83 -2.74 -25.66 -12.28
C THR A 83 -1.74 -26.81 -12.54
N GLY A 84 -1.13 -27.38 -11.49
CA GLY A 84 -0.11 -28.42 -11.61
C GLY A 84 -0.52 -29.76 -11.02
N THR A 85 -1.67 -30.34 -11.38
CA THR A 85 -1.98 -31.78 -11.27
C THR A 85 -3.20 -32.10 -12.13
N GLY A 86 -3.00 -32.79 -13.25
CA GLY A 86 -4.08 -33.25 -14.14
C GLY A 86 -3.61 -33.44 -15.58
N GLU A 87 -2.57 -34.25 -15.78
CA GLU A 87 -2.31 -34.90 -17.07
C GLU A 87 -2.66 -36.38 -16.87
N ASP A 88 -3.89 -36.73 -17.27
CA ASP A 88 -4.36 -38.10 -17.45
C ASP A 88 -3.95 -38.57 -18.87
N ASP A 89 -3.16 -39.63 -18.96
CA ASP A 89 -3.16 -40.66 -20.03
C ASP A 89 -2.67 -42.00 -19.45
#